data_AF-A0A7V9FF02-F1
#
_entry.id   AF-A0A7V9FF02-F1
#
_cell.length_a   1.000
_cell.length_b   1.000
_cell.length_c   1.000
_cell.angle_alpha   90.00
_cell.angle_beta   90.00
_cell.angle_gamma   90.00
#
_symmetry.space_group_name_H-M   'P 1'
#
loop_
_entity.id
_entity.type
_entity.pdbx_description
1 polymer ?
#
loop_
_entity_poly.entity_id
_entity_poly.type
_entity_poly.pdbx_seq_one_letter_code
_entity_poly.pdbx_strand_id
1 'polypeptide(L)'
;MTAGPSHDEVRDMLPAAALEILDSMELESVAAHTRGCADCARLLEEYRAVAFALTDLLPAGAPPHSAALRARLLARAAQERRGAAESARGASRASIVNMWTGWTVAAAFGGVLLMHHAVHRPLDYGWLATGALTVILVVTAVYAHIQRSRVSALRARLTALESGTAVRDDRH
;
A
#
# COMPACT_ATOMS: atom_id res chain seq x y z
N MET A 1 -26.63 23.63 -19.57
CA MET A 1 -25.32 24.01 -19.02
C MET A 1 -25.58 25.08 -17.98
N THR A 2 -25.75 24.70 -16.72
CA THR A 2 -25.81 25.69 -15.63
C THR A 2 -24.39 26.23 -15.47
N ALA A 3 -24.22 27.54 -15.65
CA ALA A 3 -22.98 28.18 -15.29
C ALA A 3 -22.73 27.90 -13.80
N GLY A 4 -21.53 27.43 -13.44
CA GLY A 4 -21.15 27.28 -12.05
C GLY A 4 -21.18 28.63 -11.33
N PRO A 5 -21.21 28.64 -9.98
CA PRO A 5 -21.23 29.86 -9.20
C PRO A 5 -19.98 30.70 -9.50
N SER A 6 -20.18 32.01 -9.52
CA SER A 6 -19.12 32.99 -9.68
C SER A 6 -18.16 32.98 -8.49
N HIS A 7 -17.01 33.60 -8.68
CA HIS A 7 -15.98 33.70 -7.65
C HIS A 7 -16.48 34.39 -6.37
N ASP A 8 -17.28 35.45 -6.53
CA ASP A 8 -17.82 36.23 -5.42
C ASP A 8 -18.91 35.45 -4.68
N GLU A 9 -19.81 34.77 -5.40
CA GLU A 9 -20.83 33.90 -4.81
C GLU A 9 -20.19 32.76 -3.99
N VAL A 10 -19.14 32.11 -4.53
CA VAL A 10 -18.42 31.07 -3.78
C VAL A 10 -17.76 31.66 -2.55
N ARG A 11 -17.18 32.85 -2.64
CA ARG A 11 -16.49 33.53 -1.53
C ARG A 11 -17.43 33.81 -0.35
N ASP A 12 -18.67 34.18 -0.65
CA ASP A 12 -19.72 34.39 0.37
C ASP A 12 -20.19 33.08 1.00
N MET A 13 -20.12 31.97 0.26
CA MET A 13 -20.47 30.63 0.74
C MET A 13 -19.36 29.95 1.54
N LEU A 14 -18.09 30.37 1.43
CA LEU A 14 -16.95 29.70 2.09
C LEU A 14 -17.06 29.61 3.63
N PRO A 15 -17.48 30.66 4.37
CA PRO A 15 -17.65 30.55 5.82
C PRO A 15 -18.68 29.50 6.21
N ALA A 16 -19.80 29.45 5.49
CA ALA A 16 -20.85 28.44 5.67
C ALA A 16 -20.37 27.03 5.30
N ALA A 17 -19.58 26.91 4.24
CA ALA A 17 -18.93 25.65 3.85
C ALA A 17 -17.94 25.16 4.91
N ALA A 18 -17.16 26.07 5.50
CA ALA A 18 -16.19 25.74 6.55
C ALA A 18 -16.85 25.25 7.85
N LEU A 19 -18.07 25.73 8.13
CA LEU A 19 -18.90 25.28 9.26
C LEU A 19 -19.81 24.09 8.92
N GLU A 20 -19.75 23.58 7.69
CA GLU A 20 -20.57 22.46 7.19
C GLU A 20 -22.10 22.69 7.33
N ILE A 21 -22.56 23.94 7.16
CA ILE A 21 -23.98 24.32 7.27
C ILE A 21 -24.68 24.48 5.91
N LEU A 22 -23.95 24.38 4.81
CA LEU A 22 -24.51 24.40 3.45
C LEU A 22 -25.30 23.12 3.16
N ASP A 23 -26.27 23.21 2.26
CA ASP A 23 -26.92 22.00 1.74
C ASP A 23 -25.98 21.18 0.83
N SER A 24 -26.39 19.97 0.48
CA SER A 24 -25.55 19.06 -0.30
C SER A 24 -25.24 19.58 -1.71
N MET A 25 -26.15 20.30 -2.34
CA MET A 25 -25.95 20.85 -3.69
C MET A 25 -25.01 22.05 -3.64
N GLU A 26 -25.19 22.94 -2.67
CA GLU A 26 -24.31 24.08 -2.42
C GLU A 26 -22.88 23.62 -2.11
N LEU A 27 -22.74 22.60 -1.25
CA LEU A 27 -21.44 22.04 -0.88
C LEU A 27 -20.74 21.42 -2.11
N GLU A 28 -21.47 20.68 -2.95
CA GLU A 28 -20.93 20.12 -4.18
C GLU A 28 -20.47 21.23 -5.15
N SER A 29 -21.23 22.33 -5.21
CA SER A 29 -20.91 23.51 -6.01
C SER A 29 -19.62 24.19 -5.54
N VAL A 30 -19.47 24.44 -4.23
CA VAL A 30 -18.22 24.96 -3.64
C VAL A 30 -17.05 24.02 -3.92
N ALA A 31 -17.24 22.71 -3.69
CA ALA A 31 -16.19 21.71 -3.89
C ALA A 31 -15.78 21.57 -5.36
N ALA A 32 -16.70 21.79 -6.31
CA ALA A 32 -16.37 21.85 -7.72
C ALA A 32 -15.51 23.07 -8.05
N HIS A 33 -15.86 24.24 -7.51
CA HIS A 33 -15.12 25.47 -7.76
C HIS A 33 -13.72 25.45 -7.12
N THR A 34 -13.57 25.04 -5.86
CA THR A 34 -12.27 25.04 -5.16
C THR A 34 -11.26 24.05 -5.74
N ARG A 35 -11.71 23.02 -6.48
CA ARG A 35 -10.82 22.15 -7.25
C ARG A 35 -10.13 22.88 -8.42
N GLY A 36 -10.79 23.89 -8.99
CA GLY A 36 -10.27 24.67 -10.12
C GLY A 36 -9.65 26.01 -9.72
N CYS A 37 -9.88 26.49 -8.51
CA CYS A 37 -9.43 27.80 -8.06
C CYS A 37 -8.62 27.75 -6.75
N ALA A 38 -7.32 28.04 -6.86
CA ALA A 38 -6.39 28.02 -5.74
C ALA A 38 -6.69 29.09 -4.67
N ASP A 39 -7.16 30.28 -5.06
CA ASP A 39 -7.47 31.36 -4.13
C ASP A 39 -8.67 31.01 -3.24
N CYS A 40 -9.75 30.49 -3.84
CA CYS A 40 -10.91 30.02 -3.09
C CYS A 40 -10.58 28.81 -2.21
N ALA A 41 -9.72 27.90 -2.67
CA ALA A 41 -9.27 26.76 -1.88
C ALA A 41 -8.45 27.21 -0.64
N ARG A 42 -7.53 28.16 -0.82
CA ARG A 42 -6.75 28.73 0.28
C ARG A 42 -7.65 29.42 1.30
N LEU A 43 -8.58 30.26 0.84
CA LEU A 43 -9.48 31.00 1.71
C LEU A 43 -10.43 30.06 2.48
N LEU A 44 -10.89 28.97 1.86
CA LEU A 44 -11.67 27.94 2.56
C LEU A 44 -10.88 27.30 3.71
N GLU A 45 -9.59 27.03 3.48
CA GLU A 45 -8.72 26.45 4.51
C GLU A 45 -8.45 27.44 5.67
N GLU A 46 -8.32 28.73 5.36
CA GLU A 46 -8.24 29.79 6.39
C GLU A 46 -9.49 29.83 7.26
N TYR A 47 -10.69 29.75 6.66
CA TYR A 47 -11.93 29.67 7.43
C TYR A 47 -12.04 28.39 8.26
N ARG A 48 -11.60 27.24 7.74
CA ARG A 48 -11.56 25.98 8.50
C ARG A 48 -10.61 26.07 9.70
N ALA A 49 -9.46 26.70 9.54
CA ALA A 49 -8.52 26.92 10.63
C ALA A 49 -9.14 27.79 11.73
N VAL A 50 -9.87 28.86 11.37
CA VAL A 50 -10.60 29.70 12.33
C VAL A 50 -11.72 28.90 13.02
N ALA A 51 -12.51 28.13 12.25
CA ALA A 51 -13.56 27.28 12.80
C ALA A 51 -13.01 26.27 13.79
N PHE A 52 -11.85 25.67 13.50
CA PHE A 52 -11.15 24.77 14.41
C PHE A 52 -10.69 25.49 15.68
N ALA A 53 -10.09 26.68 15.57
CA ALA A 53 -9.67 27.46 16.74
C ALA A 53 -10.86 27.86 17.64
N LEU A 54 -12.06 28.06 17.08
CA LEU A 54 -13.26 28.29 17.88
C LEU A 54 -13.64 27.06 18.72
N THR A 55 -13.35 25.84 18.26
CA THR A 55 -13.64 24.62 19.04
C THR A 55 -12.83 24.53 20.33
N ASP A 56 -11.63 25.12 20.38
CA ASP A 56 -10.81 25.19 21.60
C ASP A 56 -11.36 26.16 22.65
N LEU A 57 -12.17 27.14 22.22
CA LEU A 57 -12.82 28.10 23.11
C LEU A 57 -14.13 27.57 23.69
N LEU A 58 -14.70 26.51 23.11
CA LEU A 58 -15.88 25.88 23.68
C LEU A 58 -15.47 25.19 24.99
N PRO A 59 -16.24 25.37 26.08
CA PRO A 59 -15.99 24.63 27.30
C PRO A 59 -16.02 23.14 26.95
N ALA A 60 -15.02 22.39 27.43
CA ALA A 60 -14.94 20.95 27.26
C ALA A 60 -16.10 20.26 28.00
N GLY A 61 -17.31 20.34 27.44
CA GLY A 61 -18.41 19.50 27.82
C GLY A 61 -18.02 18.08 27.47
N ALA A 62 -17.81 17.25 28.49
CA ALA A 62 -17.57 15.83 28.26
C ALA A 62 -18.71 15.31 27.37
N PRO A 63 -18.42 14.77 26.18
CA PRO A 63 -19.48 14.15 25.39
C PRO A 63 -20.13 13.08 26.28
N PRO A 64 -21.47 13.01 26.37
CA PRO A 64 -22.18 12.03 27.20
C PRO A 64 -21.97 10.58 26.71
N HIS A 65 -21.13 10.40 25.70
CA HIS A 65 -20.88 9.14 25.04
C HIS A 65 -19.96 8.27 25.90
N SER A 66 -20.59 7.27 26.49
CA SER A 66 -20.01 6.22 27.31
C SER A 66 -18.67 5.73 26.76
N ALA A 67 -17.75 5.37 27.66
CA ALA A 67 -16.45 4.77 27.32
C ALA A 67 -16.57 3.61 26.30
N ALA A 68 -17.73 2.95 26.25
CA ALA A 68 -18.08 1.95 25.24
C ALA A 68 -18.08 2.48 23.80
N LEU A 69 -18.59 3.69 23.52
CA LEU A 69 -18.56 4.25 22.16
C LEU A 69 -17.11 4.53 21.73
N ARG A 70 -16.32 5.12 22.63
CA ARG A 70 -14.89 5.36 22.37
C ARG A 70 -14.14 4.05 22.11
N ALA A 71 -14.39 3.02 22.93
CA ALA A 71 -13.80 1.70 22.73
C ALA A 71 -14.19 1.08 21.38
N ARG A 72 -15.47 1.21 20.95
CA ARG A 72 -15.94 0.74 19.64
C ARG A 72 -15.26 1.47 18.48
N LEU A 73 -15.12 2.79 18.56
CA LEU A 73 -14.45 3.58 17.52
C LEU A 73 -12.96 3.24 17.41
N LEU A 74 -12.27 3.10 18.54
CA LEU A 74 -10.86 2.69 18.57
C LEU A 74 -10.67 1.26 18.03
N ALA A 75 -11.57 0.33 18.39
CA ALA A 75 -11.53 -1.04 17.86
C ALA A 75 -11.74 -1.07 16.34
N ARG A 76 -12.67 -0.27 15.82
CA ARG A 76 -12.92 -0.16 14.38
C ARG A 76 -11.71 0.41 13.63
N ALA A 77 -11.13 1.49 14.14
CA ALA A 77 -9.91 2.09 13.55
C ALA A 77 -8.72 1.11 13.56
N ALA A 78 -8.59 0.29 14.62
CA ALA A 78 -7.56 -0.75 14.68
C ALA A 78 -7.79 -1.85 13.63
N GLN A 79 -9.05 -2.23 13.38
CA GLN A 79 -9.41 -3.24 12.40
C GLN A 79 -9.15 -2.76 10.96
N GLU A 80 -9.48 -1.50 10.65
CA GLU A 80 -9.19 -0.90 9.33
C GLU A 80 -7.68 -0.85 9.03
N ARG A 81 -6.86 -0.49 10.03
CA ARG A 81 -5.39 -0.51 9.88
C ARG A 81 -4.83 -1.91 9.63
N ARG A 82 -5.39 -2.94 10.29
CA ARG A 82 -4.98 -4.34 10.07
C ARG A 82 -5.35 -4.80 8.66
N GLY A 83 -6.56 -4.48 8.19
CA GLY A 83 -6.99 -4.80 6.83
C GLY A 83 -6.11 -4.15 5.76
N ALA A 84 -5.72 -2.88 5.95
CA ALA A 84 -4.81 -2.18 5.04
C ALA A 84 -3.39 -2.80 5.03
N ALA A 85 -2.89 -3.26 6.18
CA ALA A 85 -1.59 -3.93 6.25
C ALA A 85 -1.60 -5.33 5.59
N GLU A 86 -2.71 -6.05 5.70
CA GLU A 86 -2.89 -7.36 5.06
C GLU A 86 -3.03 -7.24 3.54
N SER A 87 -3.78 -6.26 3.05
CA SER A 87 -3.91 -5.99 1.60
C SER A 87 -2.58 -5.54 0.99
N ALA A 88 -1.81 -4.70 1.68
CA ALA A 88 -0.46 -4.31 1.25
C ALA A 88 0.50 -5.52 1.16
N ARG A 89 0.44 -6.44 2.13
CA ARG A 89 1.22 -7.70 2.07
C ARG A 89 0.77 -8.60 0.92
N GLY A 90 -0.54 -8.73 0.70
CA GLY A 90 -1.10 -9.48 -0.43
C GLY A 90 -0.63 -8.95 -1.79
N ALA A 91 -0.68 -7.62 -1.98
CA ALA A 91 -0.21 -6.96 -3.19
C ALA A 91 1.30 -7.16 -3.43
N SER A 92 2.12 -7.08 -2.37
CA SER A 92 3.57 -7.32 -2.48
C SER A 92 3.90 -8.77 -2.88
N ARG A 93 3.12 -9.75 -2.39
CA ARG A 93 3.32 -11.17 -2.70
C ARG A 93 2.92 -11.49 -4.14
N ALA A 94 1.83 -10.89 -4.63
CA ALA A 94 1.40 -11.00 -6.02
C ALA A 94 2.42 -10.36 -6.99
N SER A 95 3.01 -9.23 -6.61
CA SER A 95 4.07 -8.57 -7.38
C SER A 95 5.32 -9.44 -7.53
N ILE A 96 5.78 -10.08 -6.45
CA ILE A 96 6.97 -10.95 -6.49
C ILE A 96 6.73 -12.19 -7.37
N VAL A 97 5.52 -12.78 -7.30
CA VAL A 97 5.16 -13.93 -8.14
C VAL A 97 5.08 -13.56 -9.62
N ASN A 98 4.47 -12.42 -9.96
CA ASN A 98 4.39 -11.94 -11.34
C ASN A 98 5.75 -11.52 -11.91
N MET A 99 6.66 -11.03 -11.06
CA MET A 99 8.02 -10.71 -11.48
C MET A 99 8.80 -11.99 -11.85
N TRP A 100 8.59 -13.11 -11.14
CA TRP A 100 9.28 -14.36 -11.46
C TRP A 100 8.72 -15.06 -12.71
N THR A 101 7.40 -15.00 -12.95
CA THR A 101 6.80 -15.59 -14.16
C THR A 101 7.15 -14.83 -15.43
N GLY A 102 7.35 -13.51 -15.36
CA GLY A 102 7.80 -12.73 -16.51
C GLY A 102 9.19 -13.15 -17.03
N TRP A 103 10.12 -13.45 -16.12
CA TRP A 103 11.48 -13.85 -16.48
C TRP A 103 11.54 -15.30 -16.99
N THR A 104 10.71 -16.21 -16.48
CA THR A 104 10.67 -17.59 -17.00
C THR A 104 10.10 -17.65 -18.41
N VAL A 105 9.07 -16.85 -18.72
CA VAL A 105 8.52 -16.74 -20.08
C VAL A 105 9.55 -16.13 -21.03
N ALA A 106 10.21 -15.04 -20.63
CA ALA A 106 11.27 -14.42 -21.45
C ALA A 106 12.44 -15.37 -21.71
N ALA A 107 12.88 -16.11 -20.70
CA ALA A 107 13.95 -17.11 -20.84
C ALA A 107 13.54 -18.29 -21.74
N ALA A 108 12.30 -18.75 -21.64
CA ALA A 108 11.78 -19.81 -22.51
C ALA A 108 11.74 -19.36 -23.98
N PHE A 109 11.23 -18.16 -24.26
CA PHE A 109 11.25 -17.60 -25.62
C PHE A 109 12.66 -17.39 -26.14
N GLY A 110 13.58 -16.88 -25.32
CA GLY A 110 14.99 -16.74 -25.67
C GLY A 110 15.64 -18.07 -26.04
N GLY A 111 15.36 -19.14 -25.27
CA GLY A 111 15.84 -20.49 -25.56
C GLY A 111 15.30 -21.05 -26.89
N VAL A 112 14.01 -20.88 -27.16
CA VAL A 112 13.38 -21.32 -28.42
C VAL A 112 13.94 -20.56 -29.62
N LEU A 113 14.12 -19.24 -29.51
CA LEU A 113 14.73 -18.41 -30.55
C LEU A 113 16.20 -18.80 -30.80
N LEU A 114 16.97 -19.08 -29.74
CA LEU A 114 18.35 -19.55 -29.84
C LEU A 114 18.41 -20.91 -30.55
N MET A 115 17.54 -21.85 -30.16
CA MET A 115 17.43 -23.17 -30.78
C MET A 115 17.06 -23.06 -32.26
N HIS A 116 16.10 -22.21 -32.60
CA HIS A 116 15.67 -21.95 -33.98
C HIS A 116 16.82 -21.35 -34.81
N HIS A 117 17.56 -20.38 -34.26
CA HIS A 117 18.71 -19.79 -34.95
C HIS A 117 19.89 -20.77 -35.12
N ALA A 118 20.11 -21.67 -34.15
CA ALA A 118 21.13 -22.71 -34.23
C ALA A 118 20.82 -23.77 -35.30
N VAL A 119 19.54 -24.03 -35.55
CA VAL A 119 19.10 -24.94 -36.64
C VAL A 119 19.28 -24.31 -38.02
N HIS A 120 19.05 -22.99 -38.15
CA HIS A 120 19.17 -22.29 -39.43
C HIS A 120 20.58 -21.76 -39.75
N ARG A 121 21.46 -21.64 -38.75
CA ARG A 121 22.90 -21.42 -38.94
C ARG A 121 23.67 -22.40 -38.07
N PRO A 122 24.23 -23.49 -38.64
CA PRO A 122 25.09 -24.39 -37.89
C PRO A 122 26.34 -23.62 -37.50
N LEU A 123 26.35 -23.06 -36.28
CA LEU A 123 27.53 -22.53 -35.66
C LEU A 123 28.30 -23.71 -35.07
N ASP A 124 29.59 -23.81 -35.38
CA ASP A 124 30.52 -24.86 -34.92
C ASP A 124 30.69 -24.95 -33.37
N TYR A 125 29.86 -24.24 -32.59
CA TYR A 125 29.97 -24.01 -31.16
C TYR A 125 28.75 -24.48 -30.35
N GLY A 126 27.87 -25.33 -30.89
CA GLY A 126 26.69 -25.83 -30.18
C GLY A 126 26.99 -26.48 -28.82
N TRP A 127 28.16 -27.08 -28.66
CA TRP A 127 28.61 -27.70 -27.40
C TRP A 127 28.95 -26.67 -26.30
N LEU A 128 29.36 -25.44 -26.66
CA LEU A 128 29.62 -24.38 -25.68
C LEU A 128 28.30 -23.85 -25.09
N ALA A 129 27.27 -23.73 -25.92
CA ALA A 129 25.96 -23.25 -25.47
C ALA A 129 25.30 -24.23 -24.48
N THR A 130 25.37 -25.54 -24.76
CA THR A 130 24.88 -26.57 -23.83
C THR A 130 25.69 -26.57 -22.54
N GLY A 131 27.03 -26.50 -22.62
CA GLY A 131 27.89 -26.40 -21.45
C GLY A 131 27.57 -25.20 -20.55
N ALA A 132 27.40 -24.01 -21.15
CA ALA A 132 27.05 -22.80 -20.41
C ALA A 132 25.68 -22.91 -19.73
N LEU A 133 24.68 -23.46 -20.42
CA LEU A 133 23.34 -23.67 -19.85
C LEU A 133 23.38 -24.63 -18.65
N THR A 134 24.11 -25.74 -18.77
CA THR A 134 24.26 -26.72 -17.68
C THR A 134 24.91 -26.08 -16.45
N VAL A 135 25.96 -25.27 -16.63
CA VAL A 135 26.61 -24.56 -15.52
C VAL A 135 25.64 -23.59 -14.83
N ILE A 136 24.89 -22.80 -15.60
CA ILE A 136 23.89 -21.87 -15.06
C ILE A 136 22.83 -22.62 -14.23
N LEU A 137 22.32 -23.73 -14.73
CA LEU A 137 21.32 -24.54 -14.02
C LEU A 137 21.88 -25.15 -12.73
N VAL A 138 23.11 -25.66 -12.75
CA VAL A 138 23.78 -26.22 -11.56
C VAL A 138 23.99 -25.14 -10.50
N VAL A 139 24.53 -23.97 -10.88
CA VAL A 139 24.73 -22.84 -9.96
C VAL A 139 23.41 -22.40 -9.33
N THR A 140 22.34 -22.31 -10.13
CA THR A 140 21.01 -21.92 -9.65
C THR A 140 20.45 -22.95 -8.66
N ALA A 141 20.60 -24.25 -8.95
CA ALA A 141 20.16 -25.32 -8.07
C ALA A 141 20.90 -25.32 -6.72
N VAL A 142 22.22 -25.15 -6.75
CA VAL A 142 23.07 -25.05 -5.54
C VAL A 142 22.66 -23.84 -4.70
N TYR A 143 22.47 -22.68 -5.33
CA TYR A 143 22.06 -21.47 -4.64
C TYR A 143 20.69 -21.64 -3.95
N ALA A 144 19.72 -22.24 -4.65
CA ALA A 144 18.40 -22.54 -4.09
C ALA A 144 18.48 -23.50 -2.89
N HIS A 145 19.35 -24.52 -2.96
CA HIS A 145 19.57 -25.45 -1.85
C HIS A 145 20.14 -24.74 -0.60
N ILE A 146 21.16 -23.88 -0.79
CA ILE A 146 21.76 -23.10 0.30
C ILE A 146 20.72 -22.19 0.95
N GLN A 147 19.92 -21.48 0.14
CA GLN A 147 18.87 -20.60 0.68
C GLN A 147 17.84 -21.36 1.52
N ARG A 148 17.40 -22.54 1.06
CA ARG A 148 16.48 -23.39 1.84
C ARG A 148 17.09 -23.83 3.17
N SER A 149 18.38 -24.19 3.20
CA SER A 149 19.07 -24.58 4.43
C SER A 149 19.19 -23.43 5.44
N ARG A 150 19.39 -22.19 4.97
CA ARG A 150 19.45 -21.01 5.85
C ARG A 150 18.09 -20.71 6.47
N VAL A 151 17.03 -20.83 5.69
CA VAL A 151 15.65 -20.58 6.16
C VAL A 151 15.24 -21.63 7.19
N SER A 152 15.55 -22.91 6.99
CA SER A 152 15.24 -23.96 7.97
C SER A 152 16.02 -23.77 9.28
N ALA A 153 17.30 -23.40 9.20
CA ALA A 153 18.11 -23.10 10.39
C ALA A 153 17.57 -21.90 11.19
N LEU A 154 17.12 -20.83 10.51
CA LEU A 154 16.51 -19.68 11.17
C LEU A 154 15.18 -20.04 11.84
N ARG A 155 14.34 -20.84 11.18
CA ARG A 155 13.09 -21.34 11.78
C ARG A 155 13.35 -22.17 13.03
N ALA A 156 14.33 -23.08 12.98
CA ALA A 156 14.70 -23.89 14.13
C ALA A 156 15.16 -23.04 15.33
N ARG A 157 15.90 -21.95 15.08
CA ARG A 157 16.33 -21.02 16.13
C ARG A 157 15.15 -20.26 16.75
N LEU A 158 14.19 -19.82 15.92
CA LEU A 158 12.99 -19.15 16.41
C LEU A 158 12.17 -20.08 17.31
N THR A 159 11.93 -21.31 16.88
CA THR A 159 11.19 -22.30 17.69
C THR A 159 11.91 -22.62 19.01
N ALA A 160 13.24 -22.60 19.04
CA ALA A 160 14.01 -22.80 20.26
C ALA A 160 13.93 -21.61 21.23
N LEU A 161 13.86 -20.38 20.71
CA LEU A 161 13.67 -19.19 21.53
C LEU A 161 12.26 -19.13 22.12
N GLU A 162 11.25 -19.45 21.32
CA GLU A 162 9.85 -19.49 21.75
C GLU A 162 9.62 -20.51 22.88
N SER A 163 10.19 -21.72 22.75
CA SER A 163 10.11 -22.72 23.82
C SER A 163 10.90 -22.34 25.06
N GLY A 164 12.07 -21.68 24.90
CA GLY A 164 12.86 -21.16 26.02
C GLY A 164 12.13 -20.05 26.80
N THR A 165 11.36 -19.20 26.14
CA THR A 165 10.56 -18.17 26.80
C THR A 165 9.37 -18.76 27.56
N ALA A 166 8.69 -19.77 27.01
CA ALA A 166 7.57 -20.43 27.68
C ALA A 166 7.99 -21.10 29.00
N VAL A 167 9.14 -21.79 29.01
CA VAL A 167 9.68 -22.44 30.22
C VAL A 167 10.10 -21.43 31.30
N ARG A 168 10.44 -20.18 30.91
CA ARG A 168 10.82 -19.13 31.86
C ARG A 168 9.60 -18.50 32.56
N ASP A 169 8.44 -18.50 31.91
CA ASP A 169 7.20 -17.93 32.45
C ASP A 169 6.59 -18.85 33.53
N ASP A 170 6.67 -20.17 33.36
CA ASP A 170 6.14 -21.17 34.32
C ASP A 170 6.88 -21.25 35.68
N ARG A 171 7.99 -20.53 35.86
CA ARG A 171 8.77 -20.53 37.12
C ARG A 171 8.49 -19.34 38.06
N HIS A 172 7.58 -18.44 37.69
CA HIS A 172 7.20 -17.28 38.49
C HIS A 172 5.76 -17.41 38.98
#